data_AF-A0AAE3L1U9-F1
#
_entry.id   AF-A0AAE3L1U9-F1
#
_cell.length_a   1.000
_cell.length_b   1.000
_cell.length_c   1.000
_cell.angle_alpha   90.00
_cell.angle_beta   90.00
_cell.angle_gamma   90.00
#
_symmetry.space_group_name_H-M   'P 1'
#
loop_
_entity.id
_entity.type
_entity.pdbx_description
1 polymer ?
#
loop_
_entity_poly.entity_id
_entity_poly.type
_entity_poly.pdbx_seq_one_letter_code
_entity_poly.pdbx_strand_id
1 'polypeptide(L)' 'MSMAEELRLTASLAEPDSLSVFQQSIPADWIEEALQASGTASIRRRKLPAEQVVWLVLGMGLYRNRSIADVCDKLS' A
#
# COMPACT_ATOMS: atom_id res chain seq x y z
N MET A 1 -17.07 -24.80 4.21
CA MET A 1 -15.88 -24.24 3.54
C MET A 1 -14.85 -23.96 4.60
N SER A 2 -13.61 -24.37 4.39
CA SER A 2 -12.54 -24.08 5.33
C SER A 2 -11.94 -22.70 5.07
N MET A 3 -11.48 -22.02 6.12
CA MET A 3 -10.77 -20.72 6.02
C MET A 3 -9.57 -20.77 5.05
N ALA A 4 -8.95 -21.95 4.89
CA ALA A 4 -7.87 -22.17 3.94
C ALA A 4 -8.32 -22.14 2.47
N GLU A 5 -9.55 -22.59 2.17
CA GLU A 5 -10.13 -22.49 0.83
C GLU A 5 -10.51 -21.04 0.50
N GLU A 6 -11.09 -20.31 1.46
CA GLU A 6 -11.46 -18.91 1.28
C GLU A 6 -10.24 -18.02 1.04
N LEU A 7 -9.14 -18.26 1.77
CA LEU A 7 -7.86 -17.56 1.57
C LEU A 7 -7.27 -17.82 0.18
N ARG A 8 -7.32 -19.06 -0.32
CA ARG A 8 -6.86 -19.40 -1.67
C ARG A 8 -7.71 -18.76 -2.75
N LEU A 9 -9.03 -18.75 -2.56
CA LEU A 9 -9.95 -18.11 -3.50
C LEU A 9 -9.70 -16.59 -3.56
N THR A 10 -9.52 -15.95 -2.40
CA THR A 10 -9.21 -14.52 -2.30
C THR A 10 -7.87 -14.20 -2.98
N ALA A 11 -6.84 -15.02 -2.75
CA ALA A 11 -5.55 -14.86 -3.40
C ALA A 11 -5.62 -15.02 -4.93
N SER A 12 -6.48 -15.92 -5.44
CA SER A 12 -6.68 -16.10 -6.89
C SER A 12 -7.46 -14.97 -7.56
N LEU A 13 -8.21 -14.18 -6.79
CA LEU A 13 -8.96 -13.01 -7.26
C LEU A 13 -8.19 -11.70 -7.10
N ALA A 14 -7.18 -11.70 -6.24
CA ALA A 14 -6.27 -10.58 -6.09
C ALA A 14 -5.29 -10.56 -7.27
N GLU A 15 -5.72 -10.01 -8.42
CA GLU A 15 -4.77 -9.63 -9.46
C GLU A 15 -3.91 -8.46 -8.95
N PRO A 16 -2.59 -8.64 -8.73
CA PRO A 16 -1.73 -7.61 -8.14
C PRO A 16 -1.27 -6.57 -9.16
N ASP A 17 -1.86 -6.53 -10.36
CA ASP A 17 -1.16 -6.04 -11.55
C ASP A 17 -0.89 -4.53 -11.60
N SER A 18 -1.29 -3.77 -10.58
CA SER A 18 -0.44 -2.79 -9.89
C SER A 18 -1.28 -1.71 -9.22
N LEU A 19 -0.77 -1.17 -8.11
CA LEU A 19 -1.29 0.07 -7.52
C LEU A 19 -1.26 1.26 -8.51
N SER A 20 -0.62 1.12 -9.66
CA SER A 20 -0.64 2.10 -10.77
C SER A 20 -2.05 2.34 -11.30
N VAL A 21 -2.99 1.41 -11.17
CA VAL A 21 -4.41 1.62 -11.54
C VAL A 21 -5.00 2.84 -10.83
N PHE A 22 -4.64 3.07 -9.57
CA PHE A 22 -5.08 4.27 -8.82
C PHE A 22 -4.50 5.58 -9.38
N GLN A 23 -3.38 5.50 -10.11
CA GLN A 23 -2.79 6.66 -10.77
C GLN A 23 -3.47 6.94 -12.13
N GLN A 24 -4.03 5.93 -12.79
CA GLN A 24 -4.71 6.08 -14.08
C GLN A 24 -6.00 6.91 -13.98
N SER A 25 -6.65 6.94 -12.80
CA SER A 25 -7.93 7.60 -12.62
C SER A 25 -7.84 9.10 -12.33
N ILE A 26 -6.64 9.69 -12.20
CA ILE A 26 -6.48 11.11 -11.85
C ILE A 26 -5.96 11.88 -13.06
N PRO A 27 -6.79 12.74 -13.70
CA PRO A 27 -6.33 13.62 -14.78
C PRO A 27 -5.22 14.55 -14.30
N ALA A 28 -4.20 14.76 -15.14
CA ALA A 28 -3.07 15.65 -14.81
C ALA A 28 -3.53 17.10 -14.58
N ASP A 29 -4.51 17.57 -15.36
CA ASP A 29 -5.05 18.93 -15.28
C ASP A 29 -5.61 19.25 -13.88
N TRP A 30 -6.22 18.27 -13.20
CA TRP A 30 -6.71 18.43 -11.83
C TRP A 30 -5.60 18.64 -10.82
N ILE A 31 -4.41 18.05 -11.07
CA ILE A 31 -3.24 18.26 -10.22
C ILE A 31 -2.78 19.71 -10.36
N GLU A 32 -2.72 20.23 -11.59
CA GLU A 32 -2.29 21.60 -11.86
C GLU A 32 -3.28 22.63 -11.28
N GLU A 33 -4.58 22.44 -11.48
CA GLU A 33 -5.62 23.29 -10.87
C GLU A 33 -5.55 23.30 -9.34
N ALA A 34 -5.40 22.13 -8.72
CA ALA A 34 -5.28 22.02 -7.26
C ALA A 34 -4.02 22.70 -6.73
N LEU A 35 -2.90 22.63 -7.46
CA LEU A 35 -1.66 23.31 -7.10
C LEU A 35 -1.78 24.83 -7.21
N GLN A 36 -2.42 25.34 -8.26
CA GLN A 36 -2.71 26.77 -8.41
C GLN A 36 -3.64 27.27 -7.30
N ALA A 37 -4.68 26.50 -6.96
CA ALA A 37 -5.64 26.85 -5.93
C ALA A 37 -5.06 26.81 -4.50
N SER A 38 -4.16 25.87 -4.20
CA SER A 38 -3.57 25.74 -2.86
C SER A 38 -2.37 26.68 -2.62
N GLY A 39 -1.78 27.22 -3.69
CA GLY A 39 -0.56 28.03 -3.64
C GLY A 39 0.66 27.31 -3.09
N THR A 40 0.56 25.99 -2.82
CA THR A 40 1.61 25.23 -2.14
C THR A 40 1.76 23.82 -2.71
N ALA A 41 2.96 23.49 -3.20
CA ALA A 41 3.31 22.15 -3.63
C ALA A 41 4.14 21.44 -2.54
N SER A 42 3.74 20.25 -2.12
CA SER A 42 4.53 19.42 -1.19
C SER A 42 4.73 18.02 -1.76
N ILE A 43 5.99 17.63 -1.95
CA ILE A 43 6.37 16.28 -2.37
C ILE A 43 6.63 15.43 -1.13
N ARG A 44 5.79 14.42 -0.88
CA ARG A 44 5.96 13.49 0.24
C ARG A 44 6.76 12.27 -0.19
N ARG A 45 8.02 12.18 0.25
CA ARG A 45 8.80 10.95 0.16
C ARG A 45 8.41 10.00 1.29
N ARG A 46 7.79 8.87 0.95
CA ARG A 46 7.47 7.81 1.92
C ARG A 46 8.69 6.91 2.09
N LYS A 47 8.98 6.52 3.35
CA LYS A 47 10.09 5.58 3.64
C LYS A 47 9.81 4.16 3.14
N LEU A 48 8.53 3.80 3.02
CA LEU A 48 8.07 2.50 2.53
C LEU A 48 7.00 2.70 1.43
N PRO A 49 7.04 1.93 0.33
CA PRO A 49 5.92 1.78 -0.59
C PRO A 49 4.64 1.34 0.13
N ALA A 50 3.48 1.73 -0.39
CA ALA A 50 2.19 1.41 0.24
C ALA A 50 1.94 -0.10 0.38
N GLU A 51 2.37 -0.88 -0.62
CA GLU A 51 2.30 -2.34 -0.57
C GLU A 51 3.12 -2.93 0.59
N GLN A 52 4.36 -2.47 0.78
CA GLN A 52 5.20 -2.89 1.92
C GLN A 52 4.58 -2.53 3.27
N VAL A 53 3.83 -1.43 3.34
CA VAL A 53 3.11 -1.05 4.57
C VAL A 53 1.99 -2.05 4.89
N VAL A 54 1.26 -2.56 3.90
CA VAL A 54 0.23 -3.59 4.11
C VAL A 54 0.87 -4.87 4.67
N TRP A 55 1.97 -5.30 4.07
CA TRP A 55 2.73 -6.46 4.55
C TRP A 55 3.29 -6.25 5.96
N LEU A 56 3.73 -5.04 6.28
CA LEU A 56 4.17 -4.68 7.63
C LEU A 56 3.04 -4.80 8.66
N VAL A 57 1.84 -4.30 8.35
CA VAL A 57 0.68 -4.40 9.25
C VAL A 57 0.31 -5.86 9.51
N LEU A 58 0.27 -6.69 8.46
CA LEU A 58 0.00 -8.11 8.57
C LEU A 58 1.09 -8.82 9.40
N GLY A 59 2.36 -8.53 9.11
CA GLY A 59 3.51 -9.04 9.87
C GLY A 59 3.45 -8.65 11.34
N MET A 60 3.08 -7.41 11.66
CA MET A 60 2.91 -6.94 13.03
C MET A 60 1.79 -7.68 13.77
N GLY A 61 0.69 -8.02 13.08
CA GLY A 61 -0.38 -8.84 13.65
C GLY A 61 0.06 -10.28 13.95
N LEU A 62 0.82 -10.88 13.03
CA LEU A 62 1.31 -12.26 13.17
C LEU A 62 2.47 -12.38 14.19
N TYR A 63 3.36 -11.40 14.23
CA TYR A 63 4.56 -11.37 15.06
C TYR A 63 4.44 -10.36 16.21
N ARG A 64 3.30 -10.38 16.93
CA ARG A 64 2.94 -9.41 17.98
C ARG A 64 3.96 -9.19 19.11
N ASN A 65 4.95 -10.07 19.26
CA ASN A 65 6.02 -9.99 20.27
C ASN A 65 7.36 -9.47 19.70
N ARG A 66 7.38 -8.96 18.47
CA ARG A 66 8.57 -8.41 17.80
C ARG A 66 8.41 -6.91 17.60
N SER A 67 9.53 -6.20 17.52
CA SER A 67 9.50 -4.76 17.24
C SER A 67 9.12 -4.51 15.78
N ILE A 68 8.53 -3.33 15.49
CA ILE A 68 8.21 -2.92 14.12
C ILE A 68 9.46 -2.93 13.24
N ALA A 69 10.62 -2.52 13.79
CA ALA A 69 11.89 -2.55 13.08
C ALA A 69 12.28 -3.97 12.66
N ASP A 70 12.21 -4.93 13.60
CA ASP A 70 12.53 -6.34 13.30
C ASP A 70 11.61 -6.93 12.23
N VAL A 71 10.31 -6.61 12.27
CA VAL A 71 9.36 -7.08 11.26
C VAL A 71 9.63 -6.41 9.91
N CYS A 72 9.94 -5.11 9.90
CA CYS A 72 10.29 -4.37 8.69
C CYS A 72 11.57 -4.90 8.02
N ASP A 73 12.61 -5.24 8.80
CA ASP A 73 13.86 -5.81 8.29
C ASP A 73 13.68 -7.21 7.66
N LYS A 74 12.55 -7.88 7.93
CA LYS A 74 12.19 -9.15 7.29
C LYS A 74 11.34 -8.97 6.03
N LEU A 75 10.89 -7.74 5.75
CA LEU A 75 10.08 -7.38 4.60
C LEU A 75 10.87 -6.65 3.50
N SER A 76 12.07 -6.18 3.82
CA SER A 76 13.05 -5.62 2.89
C SER A 76 13.75 -6.72 2.11
#